data_AF-A0A8D5U1K4-F1
#
_entry.id   AF-A0A8D5U1K4-F1
#
_cell.length_a   1.000
_cell.length_b   1.000
_cell.length_c   1.000
_cell.angle_alpha   90.00
_cell.angle_beta   90.00
_cell.angle_gamma   90.00
#
_symmetry.space_group_name_H-M   'P 1'
#
loop_
_entity.id
_entity.type
_entity.pdbx_description
1 polymer ?
#
loop_
_entity_poly.entity_id
_entity_poly.type
_entity_poly.pdbx_seq_one_letter_code
_entity_poly.pdbx_strand_id
1 'polypeptide(L)'
;MIEVEGDGIAFSVDMVKELVSLTKGQEVIVSLTKSKPEFTERDFCARGYVFHERNVNGRFVTLISLFGLLVKVNSSEGLLQKGVFAMLDHVYLCIKVK
;
A
#
# COMPACT_ATOMS: atom_id res chain seq x y z
N MET A 1 -10.22 8.93 -2.45
CA MET A 1 -9.28 8.08 -3.19
C MET A 1 -7.97 8.80 -3.48
N ILE A 2 -6.87 8.19 -3.04
CA ILE A 2 -5.50 8.52 -3.43
C ILE A 2 -5.03 7.37 -4.33
N GLU A 3 -4.49 7.70 -5.50
CA GLU A 3 -3.93 6.75 -6.46
C GLU A 3 -2.46 7.11 -6.70
N VAL A 4 -1.58 6.12 -6.59
CA VAL A 4 -0.14 6.27 -6.79
C VAL A 4 0.31 5.17 -7.75
N GLU A 5 1.01 5.55 -8.82
CA GLU A 5 1.50 4.62 -9.84
C GLU A 5 3.02 4.77 -9.97
N GLY A 6 3.73 3.64 -10.08
CA GLY A 6 5.19 3.61 -10.26
C GLY A 6 5.70 2.18 -10.47
N ASP A 7 6.75 2.02 -11.28
CA ASP A 7 7.46 0.74 -11.52
C ASP A 7 6.56 -0.48 -11.79
N GLY A 8 5.45 -0.28 -12.52
CA GLY A 8 4.50 -1.35 -12.85
C GLY A 8 3.57 -1.77 -11.70
N ILE A 9 3.57 -1.04 -10.60
CA ILE A 9 2.70 -1.20 -9.45
C ILE A 9 1.78 0.03 -9.35
N ALA A 10 0.49 -0.22 -9.11
CA ALA A 10 -0.49 0.83 -8.85
C ALA A 10 -1.13 0.58 -7.47
N PHE A 11 -1.00 1.57 -6.60
CA PHE A 11 -1.57 1.59 -5.27
C PHE A 11 -2.78 2.51 -5.24
N SER A 12 -3.87 2.07 -4.64
CA SER A 12 -5.03 2.91 -4.38
C SER A 12 -5.55 2.71 -2.97
N VAL A 13 -5.89 3.81 -2.30
CA VAL A 13 -6.47 3.80 -0.96
C VAL A 13 -7.55 4.88 -0.86
N ASP A 14 -8.65 4.54 -0.20
CA ASP A 14 -9.63 5.53 0.20
C ASP A 14 -9.29 6.06 1.58
N MET A 15 -8.82 7.30 1.61
CA MET A 15 -8.45 8.01 2.82
C MET A 15 -9.17 9.35 2.91
N VAL A 16 -9.44 9.73 4.15
CA VAL A 16 -9.90 11.06 4.54
C VAL A 16 -8.72 12.03 4.33
N LYS A 17 -8.95 13.16 3.66
CA LYS A 17 -7.87 14.09 3.24
C LYS A 17 -7.10 14.68 4.44
N GLU A 18 -7.75 14.74 5.58
CA GLU A 18 -7.23 15.23 6.84
C GLU A 18 -6.13 14.34 7.41
N LEU A 19 -6.04 13.07 6.98
CA LEU A 19 -4.99 12.14 7.38
C LEU A 19 -3.69 12.31 6.58
N VAL A 20 -3.78 12.88 5.38
CA VAL A 20 -2.67 12.95 4.42
C VAL A 20 -2.76 14.22 3.59
N SER A 21 -1.75 15.08 3.71
CA SER A 21 -1.60 16.29 2.90
C SER A 21 -0.84 15.98 1.60
N LEU A 22 -1.48 15.25 0.67
CA LEU A 22 -0.96 15.03 -0.68
C LEU A 22 -1.69 15.91 -1.69
N THR A 23 -0.92 16.42 -2.65
CA THR A 23 -1.43 17.17 -3.80
C THR A 23 -1.30 16.34 -5.08
N LYS A 24 -2.17 16.60 -6.06
CA LYS A 24 -2.14 15.88 -7.34
C LYS A 24 -0.82 16.15 -8.06
N GLY A 25 -0.17 15.08 -8.53
CA GLY A 25 1.12 15.15 -9.23
C GLY A 25 2.34 15.20 -8.32
N GLN A 26 2.15 15.13 -7.00
CA GLN A 26 3.23 15.07 -6.04
C GLN A 26 3.95 13.71 -6.10
N GLU A 27 5.28 13.74 -6.18
CA GLU A 27 6.10 12.53 -6.05
C GLU A 27 6.13 12.05 -4.61
N VAL A 28 5.91 10.75 -4.42
CA VAL A 28 5.92 10.10 -3.11
C VAL A 28 6.69 8.80 -3.18
N ILE A 29 7.21 8.38 -2.03
CA ILE A 29 7.76 7.04 -1.82
C ILE A 29 6.72 6.24 -1.04
N VAL A 30 6.21 5.17 -1.65
CA VAL A 30 5.34 4.20 -0.99
C VAL A 30 6.19 3.00 -0.58
N SER A 31 6.12 2.62 0.69
CA SER A 31 6.81 1.45 1.23
C SER A 31 5.84 0.53 1.94
N LEU A 32 5.96 -0.76 1.66
CA LEU A 32 5.20 -1.83 2.31
C LEU A 32 6.20 -2.82 2.90
N THR A 33 6.23 -2.93 4.23
CA THR A 33 7.30 -3.65 4.95
C THR A 33 6.73 -4.49 6.09
N LYS A 34 7.44 -5.56 6.50
CA LYS A 34 7.04 -6.39 7.65
C LYS A 34 7.47 -5.79 9.00
N SER A 35 8.58 -5.05 8.99
CA SER A 35 9.12 -4.33 10.15
C SER A 35 8.67 -2.88 10.15
N LYS A 36 8.49 -2.29 11.34
CA LYS A 36 8.18 -0.86 11.48
C LYS A 36 9.30 -0.02 10.83
N PRO A 37 9.02 0.77 9.77
CA PRO A 37 10.02 1.63 9.17
C PRO A 37 10.23 2.90 10.01
N GLU A 38 11.31 3.62 9.74
CA GLU A 38 11.47 5.00 10.23
C GLU A 38 10.47 5.93 9.55
N PHE A 39 9.89 6.86 10.30
CA PHE A 39 8.96 7.86 9.80
C PHE A 39 9.05 9.16 10.59
N THR A 40 8.58 10.23 9.97
CA THR A 40 8.45 11.56 10.56
C THR A 40 6.98 11.93 10.74
N GLU A 41 6.71 13.04 11.41
CA GLU A 41 5.33 13.56 11.58
C GLU A 41 4.67 13.97 10.25
N ARG A 42 5.44 14.08 9.16
CA ARG A 42 4.94 14.42 7.82
C ARG A 42 4.57 13.19 6.99
N ASP A 43 4.99 12.00 7.44
CA ASP A 43 4.75 10.75 6.74
C ASP A 43 3.44 10.14 7.20
N PHE A 44 2.68 9.59 6.27
CA PHE A 44 1.57 8.73 6.64
C PHE A 44 2.05 7.31 6.78
N CYS A 45 1.96 6.75 7.99
CA CYS A 45 2.33 5.38 8.28
C CYS A 45 1.21 4.68 9.04
N ALA A 46 0.81 3.52 8.53
CA ALA A 46 -0.23 2.70 9.11
C ALA A 46 0.20 1.24 9.19
N ARG A 47 -0.23 0.56 10.26
CA ARG A 47 -0.06 -0.89 10.41
C ARG A 47 -1.33 -1.60 9.96
N GLY A 48 -1.16 -2.78 9.37
CA GLY A 48 -2.26 -3.62 8.93
C GLY A 48 -1.86 -5.07 8.76
N TYR A 49 -2.65 -5.78 7.95
CA TYR A 49 -2.34 -7.13 7.53
C TYR A 49 -2.80 -7.38 6.09
N VAL A 50 -2.04 -8.22 5.38
CA VAL A 50 -2.43 -8.71 4.05
C VAL A 50 -3.51 -9.76 4.25
N PHE A 51 -4.66 -9.64 3.59
CA PHE A 51 -5.78 -10.56 3.84
C PHE A 51 -6.32 -11.23 2.59
N HIS A 52 -5.95 -10.76 1.40
CA HIS A 52 -6.44 -11.33 0.15
C HIS A 52 -5.48 -11.05 -1.00
N GLU A 53 -5.35 -12.01 -1.92
CA GLU A 53 -4.78 -11.82 -3.25
C GLU A 53 -5.61 -12.60 -4.27
N ARG A 54 -5.83 -12.00 -5.44
CA ARG A 54 -6.43 -12.67 -6.60
C ARG A 54 -5.77 -12.23 -7.90
N ASN A 55 -5.73 -13.14 -8.88
CA ASN A 55 -5.37 -12.79 -10.25
C ASN A 55 -6.64 -12.40 -11.03
N VAL A 56 -6.61 -11.24 -11.67
CA VAL A 56 -7.67 -10.72 -12.52
C VAL A 56 -7.04 -10.36 -13.87
N ASN A 57 -7.36 -11.12 -14.91
CA ASN A 57 -6.90 -10.88 -16.28
C ASN A 57 -5.37 -10.70 -16.40
N GLY A 58 -4.58 -11.50 -15.67
CA GLY A 58 -3.12 -11.46 -15.71
C GLY A 58 -2.48 -10.39 -14.81
N ARG A 59 -3.27 -9.64 -14.03
CA ARG A 59 -2.77 -8.75 -12.97
C ARG A 59 -3.15 -9.27 -11.60
N PHE A 60 -2.30 -9.06 -10.61
CA PHE A 60 -2.57 -9.43 -9.23
C PHE A 60 -3.16 -8.24 -8.48
N VAL A 61 -4.22 -8.50 -7.74
CA VAL A 61 -4.87 -7.54 -6.85
C VAL A 61 -4.69 -8.04 -5.43
N THR A 62 -3.79 -7.40 -4.69
CA THR A 62 -3.57 -7.66 -3.26
C THR A 62 -4.34 -6.65 -2.42
N LEU A 63 -5.05 -7.13 -1.41
CA LEU A 63 -5.78 -6.28 -0.46
C LEU A 63 -5.12 -6.33 0.92
N ILE A 64 -4.97 -5.14 1.50
CA ILE A 64 -4.37 -4.92 2.80
C ILE A 64 -5.38 -4.14 3.65
N SER A 65 -5.64 -4.63 4.85
CA SER A 65 -6.49 -3.96 5.82
C SER A 65 -5.61 -3.21 6.81
N LEU A 66 -5.74 -1.88 6.85
CA LEU A 66 -5.14 -1.01 7.85
C LEU A 66 -6.19 -0.75 8.95
N PHE A 67 -6.64 -1.81 9.62
CA PHE A 67 -7.66 -1.79 10.70
C PHE A 67 -8.96 -1.03 10.33
N GLY A 68 -9.42 -1.19 9.09
CA GLY A 68 -10.68 -0.60 8.60
C GLY A 68 -10.50 0.18 7.30
N LEU A 69 -9.32 0.75 7.06
CA LEU A 69 -8.97 1.32 5.75
C LEU A 69 -8.49 0.22 4.82
N LEU A 70 -9.09 0.13 3.64
CA LEU A 70 -8.72 -0.86 2.62
C LEU A 70 -7.76 -0.25 1.61
N VAL A 71 -6.64 -0.95 1.45
CA VAL A 71 -5.61 -0.66 0.46
C VAL A 71 -5.68 -1.74 -0.62
N LYS A 72 -5.68 -1.30 -1.87
CA LYS A 72 -5.60 -2.16 -3.04
C LYS A 72 -4.27 -1.91 -3.75
N VAL A 73 -3.50 -2.98 -3.92
CA VAL A 73 -2.25 -2.98 -4.70
C VAL A 73 -2.48 -3.80 -5.95
N ASN A 74 -2.34 -3.17 -7.12
CA ASN A 74 -2.33 -3.84 -8.41
C ASN A 74 -0.89 -3.99 -8.86
N SER A 75 -0.49 -5.20 -9.23
CA SER A 75 0.86 -5.51 -9.68
C SER A 75 0.82 -6.51 -10.84
N SER A 76 1.89 -6.52 -11.64
CA SER A 76 2.11 -7.56 -12.66
C SER A 76 2.37 -8.93 -12.02
N GLU A 77 2.83 -8.95 -10.77
CA GLU A 77 3.24 -10.16 -10.05
C GLU A 77 2.59 -10.19 -8.66
N GLY A 78 2.13 -11.35 -8.22
CA GLY A 78 1.47 -11.50 -6.92
C GLY A 78 2.44 -11.31 -5.75
N LEU A 79 2.06 -10.46 -4.81
CA LEU A 79 2.80 -10.23 -3.57
C LEU A 79 2.76 -11.45 -2.63
N LEU A 80 1.62 -12.16 -2.60
CA LEU A 80 1.51 -13.45 -1.90
C LEU A 80 2.08 -14.59 -2.74
N GLN A 81 1.75 -14.64 -4.03
CA GLN A 81 2.21 -15.73 -4.91
C GLN A 81 3.75 -15.78 -5.03
N LYS A 82 4.44 -14.64 -5.03
CA LYS A 82 5.91 -14.59 -5.01
C LYS A 82 6.53 -14.81 -3.63
N GLY A 83 5.73 -14.96 -2.57
CA GLY A 83 6.21 -15.13 -1.21
C GLY A 83 6.82 -13.88 -0.59
N VAL A 84 6.57 -12.68 -1.16
CA VAL A 84 7.00 -11.40 -0.56
C VAL A 84 6.31 -11.22 0.79
N PHE A 85 5.00 -11.51 0.83
CA PHE A 85 4.21 -11.59 2.06
C PHE A 85 3.48 -12.95 2.13
N ALA A 86 3.07 -13.32 3.33
CA ALA A 86 2.11 -14.39 3.58
C ALA A 86 0.73 -13.81 3.93
N MET A 87 -0.32 -14.61 3.77
CA MET A 87 -1.64 -14.24 4.25
C MET A 87 -1.59 -14.01 5.77
N LEU A 88 -2.23 -12.93 6.23
CA LEU A 88 -2.22 -12.43 7.60
C LEU A 88 -0.86 -11.90 8.10
N ASP A 89 0.15 -11.74 7.23
CA ASP A 89 1.37 -11.04 7.61
C ASP A 89 1.02 -9.62 8.09
N HIS A 90 1.53 -9.27 9.27
CA HIS A 90 1.51 -7.89 9.72
C HIS A 90 2.44 -7.05 8.85
N VAL A 91 1.90 -5.93 8.36
CA VAL A 91 2.63 -5.03 7.47
C VAL A 91 2.49 -3.58 7.91
N TYR A 92 3.48 -2.77 7.55
CA TYR A 92 3.47 -1.33 7.66
C TYR A 92 3.44 -0.75 6.25
N LEU A 93 2.42 0.04 5.97
CA LEU A 93 2.35 0.89 4.79
C LEU A 93 2.77 2.29 5.20
N CYS A 94 3.76 2.86 4.52
CA CYS A 94 4.14 4.25 4.67
C CYS A 94 4.16 4.97 3.33
N ILE A 95 3.61 6.18 3.30
CA ILE A 95 3.65 7.12 2.18
C ILE A 95 4.44 8.34 2.64
N LYS A 96 5.58 8.58 1.97
CA LYS A 96 6.50 9.69 2.29
C LYS A 96 6.55 10.67 1.14
N VAL A 97 6.51 11.96 1.43
CA VAL A 97 6.76 13.00 0.43
C VAL A 97 8.24 13.04 0.13
N LYS A 98 8.59 13.14 -1.15
CA LYS A 98 9.97 13.32 -1.60
C LYS A 98 10.40 14.78 -1.53
#